data_AF-A0A0U4IQT1-F1
#
_entry.id   AF-A0A0U4IQT1-F1
#
_cell.length_a   1.000
_cell.length_b   1.000
_cell.length_c   1.000
_cell.angle_alpha   90.00
_cell.angle_beta   90.00
_cell.angle_gamma   90.00
#
_symmetry.space_group_name_H-M   'P 1'
#
loop_
_entity.id
_entity.type
_entity.pdbx_description
1 polymer ?
#
loop_
_entity_poly.entity_id
_entity_poly.type
_entity_poly.pdbx_seq_one_letter_code
_entity_poly.pdbx_strand_id
1 'polypeptide(L)'
;QAVPEALQHALDAFCVEEGEKACSNGLKPYCNSAMYARKDVGNTTQKTKEWRCYAASEIDFAVSADVCADNCGNITSCSGAVNGVSTSHLTRNPQIEELIKMEKEVYCNPEIEKGSESTGAVDSSESEVVAPPEIPEETPEESETEDPSGS
;
A
#
# COMPACT_ATOMS: atom_id res chain seq x y z
N GLN A 1 5.58 20.06 10.50
CA GLN A 1 6.26 19.82 9.20
C GLN A 1 6.04 18.36 8.86
N ALA A 2 5.59 18.04 7.64
CA ALA A 2 5.58 16.65 7.19
C ALA A 2 7.03 16.19 7.01
N VAL A 3 7.41 15.07 7.61
CA VAL A 3 8.72 14.46 7.38
C VAL A 3 8.65 13.78 6.01
N PRO A 4 9.53 14.12 5.05
CA PRO A 4 9.62 13.38 3.79
C PRO A 4 9.83 11.89 4.09
N GLU A 5 9.06 11.02 3.42
CA GLU A 5 9.21 9.55 3.52
C GLU A 5 8.99 8.95 4.93
N ALA A 6 8.23 9.64 5.78
CA ALA A 6 7.83 9.15 7.10
C ALA A 6 7.22 7.74 7.06
N LEU A 7 6.37 7.46 6.04
CA LEU A 7 5.78 6.15 5.90
C LEU A 7 6.83 5.07 5.62
N GLN A 8 7.74 5.32 4.66
CA GLN A 8 8.81 4.38 4.34
C GLN A 8 9.70 4.07 5.56
N HIS A 9 10.02 5.08 6.39
CA HIS A 9 10.74 4.86 7.63
C HIS A 9 9.98 3.98 8.63
N ALA A 10 8.65 4.11 8.71
CA ALA A 10 7.83 3.22 9.53
C ALA A 10 7.87 1.77 9.01
N LEU A 11 7.86 1.57 7.68
CA LEU A 11 8.01 0.25 7.09
C LEU A 11 9.40 -0.35 7.35
N ASP A 12 10.46 0.46 7.25
CA ASP A 12 11.82 0.04 7.57
C ASP A 12 11.94 -0.35 9.05
N ALA A 13 11.33 0.41 9.97
CA ALA A 13 11.29 0.09 11.40
C ALA A 13 10.56 -1.24 11.68
N PHE A 14 9.41 -1.47 11.03
CA PHE A 14 8.73 -2.78 11.07
C PHE A 14 9.67 -3.90 10.60
N CYS A 15 10.46 -3.67 9.55
CA CYS A 15 11.41 -4.65 9.06
C CYS A 15 12.61 -4.88 9.99
N VAL A 16 13.02 -3.88 10.77
CA VAL A 16 14.01 -4.05 11.86
C VAL A 16 13.46 -5.04 12.88
N GLU A 17 12.22 -4.86 13.35
CA GLU A 17 11.62 -5.78 14.32
C GLU A 17 11.49 -7.21 13.76
N GLU A 18 11.09 -7.37 12.50
CA GLU A 18 11.01 -8.68 11.85
C GLU A 18 12.39 -9.33 11.70
N GLY A 19 13.43 -8.54 11.41
CA GLY A 19 14.82 -9.00 11.39
C GLY A 19 15.30 -9.47 12.76
N GLU A 20 14.98 -8.73 13.83
CA GLU A 20 15.31 -9.10 15.21
C GLU A 20 14.60 -10.39 15.64
N LYS A 21 13.32 -10.55 15.30
CA LYS A 21 12.56 -11.79 15.51
C LYS A 21 13.20 -12.96 14.75
N ALA A 22 13.57 -12.77 13.48
CA ALA A 22 14.24 -13.78 12.69
C ALA A 22 15.59 -14.19 13.29
N CYS A 23 16.40 -13.22 13.72
CA CYS A 23 17.66 -13.47 14.42
C CYS A 23 17.45 -14.28 15.71
N SER A 24 16.46 -13.89 16.52
CA SER A 24 16.11 -14.58 17.78
C SER A 24 15.67 -16.03 17.53
N ASN A 25 15.09 -16.31 16.36
CA ASN A 25 14.73 -17.65 15.90
C ASN A 25 15.89 -18.42 15.24
N GLY A 26 17.12 -17.92 15.34
CA GLY A 26 18.34 -18.58 14.87
C GLY A 26 18.71 -18.30 13.41
N LEU A 27 17.99 -17.41 12.72
CA LEU A 27 18.32 -17.02 11.36
C LEU A 27 19.44 -15.97 11.35
N LYS A 28 20.67 -16.47 11.35
CA LYS A 28 21.91 -15.67 11.42
C LYS A 28 22.04 -14.52 10.42
N PRO A 29 21.58 -14.62 9.15
CA PRO A 29 21.71 -13.51 8.19
C PRO A 29 21.05 -12.20 8.63
N TYR A 30 20.06 -12.27 9.53
CA TYR A 30 19.35 -11.09 10.05
C TYR A 30 19.96 -10.53 11.34
N CYS A 31 20.88 -11.26 11.97
CA CYS A 31 21.51 -10.81 13.21
C CYS A 31 22.50 -9.67 12.97
N ASN A 32 22.34 -8.55 13.68
CA ASN A 32 23.14 -7.34 13.52
C ASN A 32 23.14 -6.77 12.09
N SER A 33 22.11 -7.08 11.30
CA SER A 33 21.90 -6.48 9.99
C SER A 33 20.97 -5.28 10.11
N ALA A 34 21.25 -4.20 9.37
CA ALA A 34 20.22 -3.23 9.06
C ALA A 34 19.17 -3.88 8.15
N MET A 35 17.92 -3.42 8.26
CA MET A 35 16.76 -3.99 7.58
C MET A 35 15.99 -2.90 6.85
N TYR A 36 15.48 -3.22 5.67
CA TYR A 36 14.76 -2.27 4.81
C TYR A 36 13.51 -2.91 4.20
N ALA A 37 12.41 -2.18 4.20
CA ALA A 37 11.20 -2.56 3.48
C ALA A 37 11.31 -2.11 2.02
N ARG A 38 11.15 -3.05 1.08
CA ARG A 38 11.06 -2.73 -0.35
C ARG A 38 9.99 -3.60 -1.01
N LYS A 39 9.25 -3.04 -1.97
CA LYS A 39 8.36 -3.79 -2.86
C LYS A 39 9.13 -4.26 -4.09
N ASP A 40 9.91 -5.31 -3.89
CA ASP A 40 10.82 -5.83 -4.91
C ASP A 40 10.77 -7.36 -5.00
N VAL A 41 11.52 -7.98 -5.90
CA VAL A 41 11.60 -9.42 -6.10
C VAL A 41 12.39 -10.14 -4.99
N GLY A 42 12.08 -11.42 -4.76
CA GLY A 42 12.75 -12.24 -3.76
C GLY A 42 13.81 -13.18 -4.36
N ASN A 43 13.76 -14.44 -3.95
CA ASN A 43 14.69 -15.47 -4.43
C ASN A 43 14.41 -15.93 -5.88
N THR A 44 15.00 -17.07 -6.28
CA THR A 44 14.86 -17.61 -7.64
C THR A 44 13.43 -18.01 -8.01
N THR A 45 12.55 -18.28 -7.06
CA THR A 45 11.14 -18.64 -7.33
C THR A 45 10.19 -17.46 -7.11
N GLN A 46 10.59 -16.45 -6.34
CA GLN A 46 9.80 -15.27 -5.99
C GLN A 46 10.05 -14.11 -6.96
N LYS A 47 9.58 -14.26 -8.20
CA LYS A 47 9.81 -13.27 -9.28
C LYS A 47 8.83 -12.09 -9.27
N THR A 48 7.77 -12.15 -8.49
CA THR A 48 6.83 -11.06 -8.33
C THR A 48 7.30 -10.08 -7.27
N LYS A 49 7.12 -8.78 -7.55
CA LYS A 49 7.36 -7.72 -6.58
C LYS A 49 6.31 -7.80 -5.47
N GLU A 50 6.77 -7.99 -4.26
CA GLU A 50 5.96 -8.01 -3.03
C GLU A 50 6.71 -7.21 -1.97
N TRP A 51 6.00 -6.75 -0.95
CA TRP A 51 6.66 -6.14 0.20
C TRP A 51 7.44 -7.19 0.99
N ARG A 52 8.75 -6.96 1.09
CA ARG A 52 9.66 -7.81 1.85
C ARG A 52 10.60 -6.96 2.69
N CYS A 53 11.04 -7.54 3.79
CA CYS A 53 12.10 -7.01 4.63
C CYS A 53 13.42 -7.60 4.18
N TYR A 54 14.30 -6.78 3.62
CA TYR A 54 15.61 -7.17 3.14
C TYR A 54 16.68 -6.82 4.16
N ALA A 55 17.62 -7.74 4.37
CA ALA A 55 18.89 -7.40 5.00
C ALA A 55 19.66 -6.41 4.11
N ALA A 56 20.44 -5.52 4.71
CA ALA A 56 21.20 -4.49 3.99
C ALA A 56 22.11 -5.05 2.89
N SER A 57 22.64 -6.27 3.07
CA SER A 57 23.49 -6.96 2.09
C SER A 57 22.77 -7.33 0.78
N GLU A 58 21.45 -7.28 0.76
CA GLU A 58 20.61 -7.63 -0.40
C GLU A 58 20.17 -6.42 -1.21
N ILE A 59 20.46 -5.21 -0.72
CA ILE A 59 20.05 -3.95 -1.30
C ILE A 59 21.24 -3.28 -1.98
N ASP A 60 21.13 -3.04 -3.28
CA ASP A 60 22.09 -2.22 -4.03
C ASP A 60 21.66 -0.76 -3.99
N PHE A 61 22.26 0.02 -3.09
CA PHE A 61 21.95 1.44 -2.94
C PHE A 61 22.39 2.32 -4.11
N ALA A 62 23.20 1.81 -5.05
CA ALA A 62 23.52 2.53 -6.28
C ALA A 62 22.41 2.42 -7.33
N VAL A 63 21.46 1.50 -7.13
CA VAL A 63 20.29 1.32 -8.00
C VAL A 63 19.10 2.09 -7.45
N SER A 64 18.44 2.86 -8.31
CA SER A 64 17.16 3.48 -8.01
C SER A 64 16.04 2.79 -8.77
N ALA A 65 14.95 2.48 -8.08
CA ALA A 65 13.78 1.83 -8.68
C ALA A 65 12.50 2.14 -7.91
N ASP A 66 11.35 1.88 -8.55
CA ASP A 66 10.03 2.00 -7.94
C ASP A 66 9.77 0.81 -7.01
N VAL A 67 10.26 0.95 -5.78
CA VAL A 67 10.28 -0.10 -4.74
C VAL A 67 10.02 0.43 -3.33
N CYS A 68 9.88 1.75 -3.13
CA CYS A 68 9.52 2.35 -1.84
C CYS A 68 8.06 2.79 -1.82
N ALA A 69 7.58 3.23 -0.65
CA ALA A 69 6.31 3.91 -0.47
C ALA A 69 6.52 5.40 -0.23
N ASP A 70 5.71 6.25 -0.87
CA ASP A 70 5.58 7.64 -0.44
C ASP A 70 4.76 7.74 0.85
N ASN A 71 4.52 8.94 1.36
CA ASN A 71 3.72 9.14 2.58
C ASN A 71 2.23 8.78 2.45
N CYS A 72 1.74 8.57 1.24
CA CYS A 72 0.37 8.18 0.95
C CYS A 72 0.21 6.68 0.67
N GLY A 73 1.32 5.93 0.66
CA GLY A 73 1.33 4.50 0.40
C GLY A 73 1.42 4.15 -1.08
N ASN A 74 1.60 5.13 -1.97
CA ASN A 74 1.84 4.85 -3.37
C ASN A 74 3.27 4.37 -3.58
N ILE A 75 3.46 3.51 -4.57
CA ILE A 75 4.81 3.08 -4.95
C ILE A 75 5.56 4.25 -5.56
N THR A 76 6.76 4.50 -5.04
CA THR A 76 7.63 5.59 -5.48
C THR A 76 9.07 5.10 -5.67
N SER A 77 9.82 5.89 -6.43
CA SER A 77 11.23 5.63 -6.73
C SER A 77 12.12 6.01 -5.57
N CYS A 78 13.06 5.14 -5.21
CA CYS A 78 14.04 5.41 -4.16
C CYS A 78 15.36 4.67 -4.42
N SER A 79 16.43 5.10 -3.74
CA SER A 79 17.71 4.38 -3.75
C SER A 79 17.62 3.08 -2.95
N GLY A 80 18.24 2.03 -3.49
CA GLY A 80 18.24 0.71 -2.87
C GLY A 80 17.16 -0.19 -3.43
N ALA A 81 17.57 -1.10 -4.32
CA ALA A 81 16.74 -2.15 -4.89
C ALA A 81 17.51 -3.48 -4.95
N VAL A 82 16.80 -4.58 -5.17
CA VAL A 82 17.41 -5.91 -5.36
C VAL A 82 18.00 -6.00 -6.75
N ASN A 83 19.32 -6.19 -6.84
CA ASN A 83 20.03 -6.37 -8.11
C ASN A 83 20.22 -7.86 -8.43
N GLY A 84 19.12 -8.53 -8.82
CA GLY A 84 19.12 -9.93 -9.23
C GLY A 84 18.18 -10.81 -8.39
N VAL A 85 18.73 -11.57 -7.45
CA VAL A 85 17.95 -12.41 -6.53
C VAL A 85 18.39 -12.12 -5.11
N SER A 86 17.43 -12.12 -4.18
CA SER A 86 17.73 -12.00 -2.77
C SER A 86 17.76 -13.35 -2.07
N THR A 87 18.71 -13.54 -1.16
CA THR A 87 18.87 -14.73 -0.30
C THR A 87 18.51 -14.47 1.16
N SER A 88 18.55 -13.22 1.60
CA SER A 88 18.31 -12.82 3.00
C SER A 88 17.16 -11.81 3.10
N HIS A 89 15.94 -12.29 2.91
CA HIS A 89 14.73 -11.49 3.05
C HIS A 89 13.59 -12.24 3.71
N LEU A 90 12.64 -11.48 4.24
CA LEU A 90 11.40 -11.97 4.83
C LEU A 90 10.23 -11.41 4.03
N THR A 91 9.47 -12.27 3.32
CA THR A 91 8.23 -11.83 2.69
C THR A 91 7.20 -11.47 3.75
N ARG A 92 6.69 -10.23 3.70
CA ARG A 92 5.73 -9.66 4.66
C ARG A 92 4.65 -8.85 3.95
N ASN A 93 4.25 -9.30 2.75
CA ASN A 93 3.34 -8.57 1.90
C ASN A 93 2.06 -8.09 2.62
N PRO A 94 1.25 -8.98 3.23
CA PRO A 94 0.02 -8.54 3.87
C PRO A 94 0.28 -7.67 5.10
N GLN A 95 1.34 -7.91 5.87
CA GLN A 95 1.64 -7.12 7.06
C GLN A 95 2.04 -5.68 6.71
N ILE A 96 2.88 -5.52 5.68
CA ILE A 96 3.32 -4.20 5.23
C ILE A 96 2.19 -3.46 4.52
N GLU A 97 1.35 -4.14 3.73
CA GLU A 97 0.16 -3.52 3.11
C GLU A 97 -0.83 -3.00 4.16
N GLU A 98 -1.06 -3.75 5.23
CA GLU A 98 -1.92 -3.29 6.33
C GLU A 98 -1.27 -2.11 7.09
N LEU A 99 0.05 -2.16 7.32
CA LEU A 99 0.76 -1.04 7.95
C LEU A 99 0.67 0.23 7.11
N ILE A 100 0.86 0.14 5.79
CA ILE A 100 0.67 1.25 4.85
C ILE A 100 -0.73 1.84 4.98
N LYS A 101 -1.76 0.98 5.03
CA LYS A 101 -3.15 1.42 5.15
C LYS A 101 -3.42 2.13 6.47
N MET A 102 -2.83 1.69 7.57
CA MET A 102 -3.01 2.33 8.88
C MET A 102 -2.26 3.67 8.98
N GLU A 103 -1.02 3.71 8.50
CA GLU A 103 -0.12 4.85 8.68
C GLU A 103 -0.33 5.97 7.65
N LYS A 104 -0.84 5.66 6.44
CA LYS A 104 -1.13 6.71 5.44
C LYS A 104 -2.14 7.74 5.96
N GLU A 105 -3.05 7.37 6.86
CA GLU A 105 -4.01 8.30 7.48
C GLU A 105 -3.31 9.35 8.36
N VAL A 106 -2.08 9.05 8.82
CA VAL A 106 -1.24 9.93 9.64
C VAL A 106 -0.31 10.77 8.76
N TYR A 107 0.29 10.17 7.73
CA TYR A 107 1.37 10.81 6.96
C TYR A 107 0.92 11.46 5.65
N CYS A 108 -0.17 10.99 5.04
CA CYS A 108 -0.64 11.53 3.78
C CYS A 108 -1.34 12.87 4.00
N ASN A 109 -0.85 13.93 3.36
CA ASN A 109 -1.57 15.20 3.33
C ASN A 109 -2.46 15.26 2.07
N PRO A 110 -3.80 15.18 2.21
CA PRO A 110 -4.71 15.12 1.06
C PRO A 110 -4.71 16.40 0.21
N GLU A 111 -4.19 17.52 0.70
CA GLU A 111 -4.08 18.76 -0.09
C GLU A 111 -2.98 18.71 -1.15
N ILE A 112 -1.98 17.83 -1.00
CA ILE A 112 -0.87 17.68 -1.96
C ILE A 112 -1.27 16.75 -3.12
N GLU A 113 -2.11 15.75 -2.87
CA GLU A 113 -2.58 14.79 -3.88
C GLU A 113 -3.56 15.43 -4.89
N LYS A 114 -4.41 16.38 -4.46
CA LYS A 114 -5.37 17.06 -5.35
C LYS A 114 -4.70 17.95 -6.42
N GLY A 115 -3.40 18.19 -6.32
CA GLY A 115 -2.60 18.90 -7.33
C GLY A 115 -1.99 17.99 -8.40
N SER A 116 -2.01 16.66 -8.21
CA SER A 116 -1.39 15.70 -9.15
C SER A 116 -2.40 14.99 -10.08
N GLU A 117 -3.68 15.40 -10.04
CA GLU A 117 -4.69 15.06 -11.04
C GLU A 117 -5.23 16.33 -11.73
N SER A 118 -4.37 17.11 -12.38
CA SER A 118 -4.84 18.11 -13.35
C SER A 118 -3.76 18.57 -14.33
N THR A 119 -3.69 17.94 -15.51
CA THR A 119 -3.41 18.64 -16.77
C THR A 119 -4.07 17.90 -17.93
N GLY A 120 -5.10 18.52 -18.51
CA GLY A 120 -5.77 18.07 -19.73
C GLY A 120 -7.06 18.84 -20.01
N ALA A 121 -6.97 20.17 -20.08
CA ALA A 121 -8.07 21.06 -20.44
C ALA A 121 -8.37 21.01 -21.96
N VAL A 122 -9.66 21.07 -22.33
CA VAL A 122 -10.38 22.09 -23.16
C VAL A 122 -11.72 21.47 -23.59
N ASP A 123 -12.89 21.92 -23.12
CA ASP A 123 -13.67 23.14 -23.43
C ASP A 123 -14.37 23.15 -24.80
N SER A 124 -15.60 23.68 -24.80
CA SER A 124 -16.56 23.96 -25.90
C SER A 124 -17.54 22.80 -26.22
N SER A 125 -18.88 22.93 -26.22
CA SER A 125 -19.79 24.09 -26.10
C SER A 125 -21.26 23.61 -26.11
N GLU A 126 -22.14 24.38 -25.43
CA GLU A 126 -23.62 24.58 -25.60
C GLU A 126 -24.61 23.39 -25.62
N SER A 127 -25.53 23.30 -24.65
CA SER A 127 -26.94 23.80 -24.64
C SER A 127 -27.81 23.14 -25.73
N GLU A 128 -28.90 22.43 -25.42
CA GLU A 128 -30.22 23.01 -25.13
C GLU A 128 -31.27 21.95 -24.66
N VAL A 129 -31.99 22.26 -23.56
CA VAL A 129 -33.47 22.17 -23.27
C VAL A 129 -34.37 21.04 -23.86
N VAL A 130 -35.48 20.52 -23.30
CA VAL A 130 -36.42 20.67 -22.14
C VAL A 130 -37.15 19.32 -22.00
N ALA A 131 -37.53 18.87 -20.77
CA ALA A 131 -38.91 18.47 -20.38
C ALA A 131 -38.97 17.61 -19.08
N PRO A 132 -39.74 18.02 -18.05
CA PRO A 132 -40.22 17.17 -16.96
C PRO A 132 -41.73 16.84 -17.14
N PRO A 133 -42.43 16.29 -16.14
CA PRO A 133 -42.27 15.04 -15.37
C PRO A 133 -43.56 14.17 -15.48
N GLU A 134 -43.62 12.92 -14.98
CA GLU A 134 -44.88 12.36 -14.44
C GLU A 134 -44.62 11.35 -13.29
N ILE A 135 -45.26 11.61 -12.15
CA ILE A 135 -45.46 10.74 -10.98
C ILE A 135 -46.96 10.38 -10.98
N PRO A 136 -47.34 9.14 -10.66
CA PRO A 136 -48.28 8.91 -9.54
C PRO A 136 -47.80 7.73 -8.67
N GLU A 137 -47.60 7.85 -7.34
CA GLU A 137 -48.58 7.84 -6.23
C GLU A 137 -49.59 6.67 -6.29
N GLU A 138 -49.40 5.61 -5.50
CA GLU A 138 -50.08 5.37 -4.21
C GLU A 138 -49.69 4.00 -3.58
N THR A 139 -49.50 4.04 -2.26
CA THR A 139 -49.39 2.97 -1.24
C THR A 139 -50.77 2.35 -0.88
N PRO A 140 -50.97 1.51 0.17
CA PRO A 140 -50.16 0.47 0.85
C PRO A 140 -50.97 -0.86 1.01
N GLU A 141 -50.37 -1.94 1.55
CA GLU A 141 -51.02 -2.75 2.61
C GLU A 141 -50.03 -3.71 3.28
N GLU A 142 -50.12 -3.78 4.61
CA GLU A 142 -49.44 -4.74 5.49
C GLU A 142 -50.10 -6.11 5.38
N SER A 143 -49.36 -7.19 5.67
CA SER A 143 -49.91 -8.31 6.44
C SER A 143 -48.80 -9.21 6.97
N GLU A 144 -48.94 -9.47 8.26
CA GLU A 144 -48.17 -10.34 9.14
C GLU A 144 -48.22 -11.81 8.71
N THR A 145 -47.21 -12.63 9.08
CA THR A 145 -47.33 -13.79 10.00
C THR A 145 -46.29 -14.91 9.76
N GLU A 146 -45.68 -15.32 10.89
CA GLU A 146 -45.34 -16.69 11.33
C GLU A 146 -44.10 -17.47 10.82
N ASP A 147 -43.10 -17.55 11.73
CA ASP A 147 -42.34 -18.77 12.10
C ASP A 147 -43.31 -19.92 12.48
N PRO A 148 -43.00 -21.23 12.31
CA PRO A 148 -41.86 -21.84 13.00
C PRO A 148 -41.18 -23.07 12.35
N SER A 149 -39.96 -23.36 12.82
CA SER A 149 -39.38 -24.68 13.18
C SER A 149 -39.75 -25.94 12.37
N GLY A 150 -38.76 -26.57 11.73
CA GLY A 150 -38.87 -27.93 11.18
C GLY A 150 -37.60 -28.75 11.36
N SER A 151 -37.66 -29.65 12.36
CA SER A 151 -36.96 -30.92 12.65
C SER A 151 -35.56 -31.23 12.08
#